data_AF-A0A257WWW2-F1
#
_entry.id   AF-A0A257WWW2-F1
#
_cell.length_a   1.000
_cell.length_b   1.000
_cell.length_c   1.000
_cell.angle_alpha   90.00
_cell.angle_beta   90.00
_cell.angle_gamma   90.00
#
_symmetry.space_group_name_H-M   'P 1'
#
loop_
_entity.id
_entity.type
_entity.pdbx_description
1 polymer ?
#
loop_
_entity_poly.entity_id
_entity_poly.type
_entity_poly.pdbx_seq_one_letter_code
_entity_poly.pdbx_strand_id
1 'polypeptide(L)'
;MRALLVLAAGAAALGFAGAASAAPSVRIKDAVARVVVIPEARSDIKVEFITTNKSLPLTVRQNGPDTIVDGDLRMNKIRGCNSNMGKTTIKVRGVGEVKWDDIPQIVVRTPMNVDVAGAGAVFGSVGRSDALELANAGCGEWTVANVKGKLEVSQAGSGN
;
A
#
# COMPACT_ATOMS: atom_id res chain seq x y z
N MET A 1 -1.38 1.24 73.68
CA MET A 1 -1.05 0.04 72.86
C MET A 1 -2.28 -0.39 72.09
N ARG A 2 -2.12 -0.69 70.79
CA ARG A 2 -3.04 -1.35 69.83
C ARG A 2 -4.19 -0.46 69.29
N ALA A 3 -4.04 0.11 68.09
CA ALA A 3 -4.37 -0.46 66.76
C ALA A 3 -5.88 -0.33 66.47
N LEU A 4 -6.33 0.33 65.40
CA LEU A 4 -6.25 -0.15 64.03
C LEU A 4 -6.40 0.98 63.00
N LEU A 5 -5.49 0.95 62.02
CA LEU A 5 -5.53 1.65 60.75
C LEU A 5 -6.59 1.03 59.84
N VAL A 6 -7.45 1.84 59.21
CA VAL A 6 -8.28 1.41 58.08
C VAL A 6 -7.71 2.05 56.82
N LEU A 7 -6.94 1.26 56.06
CA LEU A 7 -6.56 1.57 54.68
C LEU A 7 -7.78 1.31 53.78
N ALA A 8 -8.27 2.36 53.12
CA ALA A 8 -9.16 2.21 51.96
C ALA A 8 -8.28 2.04 50.70
N ALA A 9 -8.20 0.82 50.19
CA ALA A 9 -7.55 0.51 48.91
C ALA A 9 -8.48 0.90 47.76
N GLY A 10 -8.22 2.05 47.12
CA GLY A 10 -8.85 2.41 45.86
C GLY A 10 -8.23 1.64 44.71
N ALA A 11 -8.92 0.63 44.19
CA ALA A 11 -8.54 -0.03 42.94
C ALA A 11 -8.86 0.90 41.76
N ALA A 12 -7.86 1.65 41.30
CA ALA A 12 -7.93 2.35 40.02
C ALA A 12 -7.87 1.30 38.90
N ALA A 13 -9.04 0.95 38.34
CA ALA A 13 -9.13 0.23 37.08
C ALA A 13 -8.57 1.11 35.97
N LEU A 14 -7.30 0.89 35.62
CA LEU A 14 -6.71 1.45 34.40
C LEU A 14 -7.39 0.77 33.20
N GLY A 15 -8.47 1.37 32.73
CA GLY A 15 -9.04 1.03 31.43
C GLY A 15 -7.98 1.28 30.37
N PHE A 16 -7.55 0.23 29.67
CA PHE A 16 -6.80 0.38 28.44
C PHE A 16 -7.74 1.03 27.43
N ALA A 17 -7.68 2.36 27.32
CA ALA A 17 -8.15 3.05 26.14
C ALA A 17 -7.28 2.53 24.98
N GLY A 18 -7.84 1.61 24.18
CA GLY A 18 -7.21 1.18 22.95
C GLY A 18 -7.01 2.41 22.09
N ALA A 19 -5.76 2.86 21.95
CA ALA A 19 -5.42 3.85 20.95
C ALA A 19 -5.91 3.30 19.61
N ALA A 20 -6.79 4.05 18.94
CA ALA A 20 -7.13 3.78 17.56
C ALA A 20 -5.83 3.92 16.74
N SER A 21 -5.11 2.82 16.58
CA SER A 21 -3.96 2.77 15.68
C SER A 21 -4.49 3.05 14.28
N ALA A 22 -3.90 4.02 13.60
CA ALA A 22 -4.14 4.19 12.17
C ALA A 22 -3.94 2.84 11.46
N ALA A 23 -4.76 2.58 10.44
CA ALA A 23 -4.62 1.36 9.66
C ALA A 23 -3.20 1.32 9.06
N PRO A 24 -2.51 0.16 9.09
CA PRO A 24 -1.24 0.02 8.42
C PRO A 24 -1.38 0.37 6.93
N SER A 25 -0.44 1.14 6.39
CA SER A 25 -0.53 1.63 5.02
C SER A 25 0.63 1.14 4.17
N VAL A 26 0.34 0.82 2.90
CA VAL A 26 1.36 0.64 1.87
C VAL A 26 1.18 1.69 0.78
N ARG A 27 2.22 2.48 0.55
CA ARG A 27 2.23 3.56 -0.44
C ARG A 27 3.29 3.30 -1.50
N ILE A 28 2.84 2.95 -2.69
CA ILE A 28 3.66 2.83 -3.90
C ILE A 28 3.67 4.19 -4.57
N LYS A 29 4.81 4.88 -4.60
CA LYS A 29 4.91 6.28 -5.02
C LYS A 29 5.91 6.46 -6.15
N ASP A 30 5.57 7.36 -7.08
CA ASP A 30 6.44 7.78 -8.17
C ASP A 30 7.05 6.57 -8.90
N ALA A 31 6.23 5.55 -9.17
CA ALA A 31 6.71 4.25 -9.63
C ALA A 31 6.01 3.77 -10.91
N VAL A 32 6.73 2.92 -11.65
CA VAL A 32 6.15 2.03 -12.66
C VAL A 32 6.30 0.62 -12.10
N ALA A 33 5.20 0.00 -11.66
CA ALA A 33 5.26 -1.25 -10.92
C ALA A 33 4.02 -2.13 -11.13
N ARG A 34 4.22 -3.44 -11.11
CA ARG A 34 3.17 -4.45 -10.95
C ARG A 34 3.09 -4.85 -9.48
N VAL A 35 1.90 -4.89 -8.91
CA VAL A 35 1.71 -5.05 -7.46
C VAL A 35 0.66 -6.11 -7.18
N VAL A 36 1.00 -7.13 -6.41
CA VAL A 36 0.01 -8.08 -5.87
C VAL A 36 -0.06 -7.89 -4.36
N VAL A 37 -1.19 -7.40 -3.87
CA VAL A 37 -1.45 -7.23 -2.44
C VAL A 37 -2.20 -8.46 -1.93
N ILE A 38 -1.65 -9.09 -0.90
CA ILE A 38 -2.19 -10.30 -0.25
C ILE A 38 -2.51 -9.96 1.20
N PRO A 39 -3.76 -9.61 1.52
CA PRO A 39 -4.20 -9.46 2.90
C PRO A 39 -4.21 -10.80 3.64
N GLU A 40 -3.71 -10.80 4.87
CA GLU A 40 -3.54 -11.99 5.72
C GLU A 40 -3.84 -11.63 7.20
N ALA A 41 -4.04 -12.64 8.04
CA ALA A 41 -4.13 -12.49 9.49
C ALA A 41 -2.74 -12.20 10.11
N ARG A 42 -2.21 -11.01 9.84
CA ARG A 42 -0.91 -10.49 10.28
C ARG A 42 -1.02 -9.04 10.76
N SER A 43 -0.01 -8.57 11.48
CA SER A 43 0.06 -7.18 12.00
C SER A 43 1.14 -6.32 11.34
N ASP A 44 1.96 -6.91 10.47
CA ASP A 44 3.07 -6.26 9.76
C ASP A 44 2.83 -6.22 8.25
N ILE A 45 3.61 -5.39 7.55
CA ILE A 45 3.65 -5.32 6.09
C ILE A 45 4.98 -5.87 5.59
N LYS A 46 4.92 -6.85 4.67
CA LYS A 46 6.10 -7.42 4.01
C LYS A 46 6.05 -7.16 2.52
N VAL A 47 7.12 -6.58 1.97
CA VAL A 47 7.29 -6.37 0.52
C VAL A 47 8.32 -7.36 0.00
N GLU A 48 7.99 -8.06 -1.09
CA GLU A 48 8.84 -9.02 -1.78
C GLU A 48 8.97 -8.61 -3.25
N PHE A 49 10.19 -8.63 -3.77
CA PHE A 49 10.48 -8.30 -5.15
C PHE A 49 10.49 -9.59 -5.98
N ILE A 50 9.57 -9.71 -6.91
CA ILE A 50 9.46 -10.87 -7.80
C ILE A 50 10.31 -10.66 -9.05
N THR A 51 10.20 -9.49 -9.66
CA THR A 51 11.04 -9.07 -10.79
C THR A 51 11.54 -7.65 -10.57
N THR A 52 12.75 -7.37 -11.07
CA THR A 52 13.38 -6.05 -10.94
C THR A 52 13.80 -5.53 -12.31
N ASN A 53 13.92 -4.21 -12.42
CA ASN A 53 14.44 -3.56 -13.61
C ASN A 53 15.39 -2.43 -13.17
N LYS A 54 16.65 -2.47 -13.62
CA LYS A 54 17.68 -1.49 -13.22
C LYS A 54 17.35 -0.06 -13.66
N SER A 55 16.59 0.11 -14.74
CA SER A 55 16.14 1.40 -15.23
C SER A 55 14.87 1.91 -14.52
N LEU A 56 14.24 1.05 -13.70
CA LEU A 56 13.05 1.35 -12.90
C LEU A 56 13.25 0.84 -11.47
N PRO A 57 14.26 1.35 -10.72
CA PRO A 57 14.54 0.87 -9.39
C PRO A 57 13.37 1.18 -8.45
N LEU A 58 13.06 0.24 -7.54
CA LEU A 58 12.15 0.49 -6.42
C LEU A 58 12.94 0.38 -5.12
N THR A 59 12.63 1.27 -4.19
CA THR A 59 13.21 1.28 -2.84
C THR A 59 12.10 1.15 -1.80
N VAL A 60 12.39 0.47 -0.70
CA VAL A 60 11.42 0.28 0.39
C VAL A 60 11.90 1.05 1.62
N ARG A 61 11.00 1.83 2.23
CA ARG A 61 11.22 2.51 3.50
C ARG A 61 10.04 2.27 4.42
N GLN A 62 10.31 2.04 5.70
CA GLN A 62 9.27 1.98 6.73
C GLN A 62 9.29 3.25 7.58
N ASN A 63 8.11 3.76 7.92
CA ASN A 63 7.92 4.88 8.81
C ASN A 63 6.76 4.58 9.77
N GLY A 64 7.07 3.96 10.91
CA GLY A 64 6.05 3.45 11.82
C GLY A 64 5.15 2.41 11.12
N PRO A 65 3.81 2.57 11.11
CA PRO A 65 2.89 1.64 10.45
C PRO A 65 2.87 1.77 8.91
N ASP A 66 3.53 2.79 8.35
CA ASP A 66 3.57 3.03 6.91
C ASP A 66 4.75 2.32 6.26
N THR A 67 4.47 1.60 5.17
CA THR A 67 5.49 1.09 4.24
C THR A 67 5.43 1.84 2.92
N ILE A 68 6.52 2.49 2.53
CA ILE A 68 6.63 3.24 1.28
C ILE A 68 7.51 2.47 0.30
N VAL A 69 6.97 2.16 -0.87
CA VAL A 69 7.71 1.68 -2.03
C VAL A 69 7.88 2.86 -3.00
N ASP A 70 9.08 3.41 -3.12
CA ASP A 70 9.39 4.61 -3.91
C ASP A 70 10.16 4.23 -5.18
N GLY A 71 9.66 4.63 -6.35
CA GLY A 71 10.29 4.40 -7.66
C GLY A 71 11.17 5.53 -8.17
N ASP A 72 11.29 6.65 -7.42
CA ASP A 72 12.09 7.83 -7.77
C ASP A 72 11.76 8.47 -9.15
N LEU A 73 10.58 8.19 -9.71
CA LEU A 73 10.09 8.78 -10.96
C LEU A 73 9.38 10.12 -10.75
N ARG A 74 9.97 10.97 -9.90
CA ARG A 74 9.48 12.32 -9.55
C ARG A 74 9.47 13.27 -10.75
N MET A 75 8.92 14.47 -10.56
CA MET A 75 8.97 15.58 -11.54
C MET A 75 8.36 15.22 -12.91
N ASN A 76 7.25 14.50 -12.93
CA ASN A 76 6.55 14.10 -14.16
C ASN A 76 7.44 13.30 -15.12
N LYS A 77 8.30 12.42 -14.58
CA LYS A 77 9.10 11.47 -15.37
C LYS A 77 8.21 10.44 -16.05
N ILE A 78 7.09 10.05 -15.45
CA ILE A 78 6.05 9.26 -16.11
C ILE A 78 5.27 10.20 -17.03
N ARG A 79 5.43 10.04 -18.35
CA ARG A 79 4.90 10.96 -19.37
C ARG A 79 3.53 10.54 -19.90
N GLY A 80 3.15 9.29 -19.71
CA GLY A 80 1.85 8.78 -20.09
C GLY A 80 1.84 7.26 -20.12
N CYS A 81 0.64 6.70 -19.95
CA CYS A 81 0.37 5.30 -20.24
C CYS A 81 -0.43 5.23 -21.55
N ASN A 82 -0.12 4.23 -22.36
CA ASN A 82 -0.87 3.89 -23.55
C ASN A 82 -1.33 2.44 -23.43
N SER A 83 -2.63 2.20 -23.59
CA SER A 83 -3.19 0.87 -23.73
C SER A 83 -3.78 0.75 -25.11
N ASN A 84 -3.21 -0.12 -25.94
CA ASN A 84 -3.67 -0.37 -27.30
C ASN A 84 -3.81 -1.88 -27.53
N MET A 85 -5.01 -2.32 -27.94
CA MET A 85 -5.32 -3.75 -28.17
C MET A 85 -4.92 -4.67 -27.01
N GLY A 86 -5.13 -4.24 -25.76
CA GLY A 86 -4.77 -5.00 -24.56
C GLY A 86 -3.27 -5.01 -24.21
N LYS A 87 -2.45 -4.23 -24.92
CA LYS A 87 -1.02 -4.04 -24.60
C LYS A 87 -0.82 -2.71 -23.89
N THR A 88 -0.30 -2.79 -22.68
CA THR A 88 0.04 -1.62 -21.85
C THR A 88 1.51 -1.26 -22.04
N THR A 89 1.77 -0.01 -22.41
CA THR A 89 3.11 0.59 -22.53
C THR A 89 3.16 1.90 -21.75
N ILE A 90 4.24 2.14 -21.01
CA ILE A 90 4.42 3.34 -20.20
C ILE A 90 5.60 4.13 -20.76
N LYS A 91 5.38 5.41 -21.07
CA LYS A 91 6.45 6.31 -21.52
C LYS A 91 7.12 6.95 -20.31
N VAL A 92 8.38 6.61 -20.05
CA VAL A 92 9.16 7.12 -18.92
C VAL A 92 10.35 7.93 -19.44
N ARG A 93 10.44 9.19 -19.01
CA ARG A 93 11.56 10.08 -19.35
C ARG A 93 12.87 9.51 -18.81
N GLY A 94 13.86 9.36 -19.70
CA GLY A 94 15.18 8.82 -19.36
C GLY A 94 15.27 7.29 -19.45
N VAL A 95 14.15 6.59 -19.68
CA VAL A 95 14.11 5.14 -19.88
C VAL A 95 13.58 4.79 -21.28
N GLY A 96 12.57 5.51 -21.76
CA GLY A 96 11.90 5.26 -23.04
C GLY A 96 10.51 4.65 -22.85
N GLU A 97 10.12 3.80 -23.79
CA GLU A 97 8.89 3.01 -23.68
C GLU A 97 9.14 1.74 -22.87
N VAL A 98 8.39 1.58 -21.79
CA VAL A 98 8.43 0.41 -20.90
C VAL A 98 7.26 -0.49 -21.25
N LYS A 99 7.55 -1.72 -21.68
CA LYS A 99 6.53 -2.74 -21.95
C LYS A 99 6.13 -3.43 -20.66
N TRP A 100 4.95 -4.04 -20.65
CA TRP A 100 4.41 -4.79 -19.51
C TRP A 100 5.42 -5.75 -18.84
N ASP A 101 6.13 -6.55 -19.64
CA ASP A 101 7.06 -7.56 -19.11
C ASP A 101 8.31 -6.95 -18.46
N ASP A 102 8.67 -5.72 -18.85
CA ASP A 102 9.80 -4.97 -18.29
C ASP A 102 9.44 -4.21 -17.01
N ILE A 103 8.16 -4.19 -16.62
CA ILE A 103 7.70 -3.54 -15.39
C ILE A 103 8.11 -4.41 -14.19
N PRO A 104 8.85 -3.86 -13.20
CA PRO A 104 9.19 -4.60 -11.98
C PRO A 104 7.93 -5.01 -11.23
N GLN A 105 7.93 -6.21 -10.67
CA GLN A 105 6.80 -6.78 -9.94
C GLN A 105 7.15 -6.98 -8.47
N ILE A 106 6.24 -6.55 -7.59
CA ILE A 106 6.30 -6.78 -6.15
C ILE A 106 5.06 -7.51 -5.66
N VAL A 107 5.23 -8.27 -4.58
CA VAL A 107 4.16 -8.84 -3.76
C VAL A 107 4.21 -8.15 -2.42
N VAL A 108 3.06 -7.67 -1.94
CA VAL A 108 2.92 -7.02 -0.64
C VAL A 108 1.96 -7.83 0.21
N ARG A 109 2.46 -8.43 1.29
CA ARG A 109 1.62 -9.09 2.29
C ARG A 109 1.24 -8.07 3.35
N THR A 110 -0.05 -7.94 3.64
CA THR A 110 -0.60 -6.90 4.51
C THR A 110 -1.56 -7.49 5.55
N PRO A 111 -1.89 -6.74 6.60
CA PRO A 111 -3.03 -7.07 7.47
C PRO A 111 -4.36 -7.10 6.69
N MET A 112 -5.38 -7.72 7.29
CA MET A 112 -6.75 -7.78 6.72
C MET A 112 -7.44 -6.42 6.61
N ASN A 113 -7.04 -5.43 7.43
CA ASN A 113 -7.45 -4.03 7.33
C ASN A 113 -6.24 -3.22 6.90
N VAL A 114 -6.27 -2.64 5.70
CA VAL A 114 -5.09 -1.97 5.12
C VAL A 114 -5.49 -0.80 4.22
N ASP A 115 -4.65 0.22 4.23
CA ASP A 115 -4.70 1.32 3.27
C ASP A 115 -3.64 1.09 2.18
N VAL A 116 -4.06 1.06 0.92
CA VAL A 116 -3.20 0.83 -0.24
C VAL A 116 -3.25 2.07 -1.13
N ALA A 117 -2.10 2.69 -1.39
CA ALA A 117 -2.02 3.81 -2.33
C ALA A 117 -1.03 3.51 -3.44
N GLY A 118 -1.46 3.60 -4.70
CA GLY A 118 -0.61 3.55 -5.89
C GLY A 118 -0.54 4.93 -6.55
N ALA A 119 0.66 5.46 -6.77
CA ALA A 119 0.89 6.71 -7.48
C ALA A 119 1.94 6.55 -8.58
N GLY A 120 1.59 6.96 -9.81
CA GLY A 120 2.38 6.81 -11.02
C GLY A 120 1.71 5.89 -12.05
N ALA A 121 2.44 4.86 -12.48
CA ALA A 121 1.94 3.81 -13.37
C ALA A 121 1.98 2.47 -12.61
N VAL A 122 1.06 2.33 -11.66
CA VAL A 122 1.00 1.19 -10.73
C VAL A 122 -0.17 0.30 -11.07
N PHE A 123 0.11 -0.92 -11.50
CA PHE A 123 -0.90 -1.90 -11.91
C PHE A 123 -0.96 -2.98 -10.84
N GLY A 124 -2.12 -3.28 -10.30
CA GLY A 124 -2.16 -4.24 -9.21
C GLY A 124 -3.46 -4.95 -8.96
N SER A 125 -3.39 -5.85 -7.99
CA SER A 125 -4.54 -6.59 -7.51
C SER A 125 -4.51 -6.68 -5.99
N VAL A 126 -5.66 -6.55 -5.34
CA VAL A 126 -5.83 -6.75 -3.90
C VAL A 126 -6.68 -7.99 -3.65
N GLY A 127 -6.14 -8.93 -2.86
CA GLY A 127 -6.86 -10.10 -2.40
C GLY A 127 -8.02 -9.78 -1.44
N ARG A 128 -8.72 -10.82 -0.96
CA ARG A 128 -9.85 -10.65 -0.03
C ARG A 128 -9.39 -10.00 1.27
N SER A 129 -10.14 -9.02 1.77
CA SER A 129 -9.81 -8.25 2.97
C SER A 129 -11.02 -8.03 3.87
N ASP A 130 -10.77 -7.62 5.12
CA ASP A 130 -11.83 -7.22 6.06
C ASP A 130 -12.25 -5.77 5.81
N ALA A 131 -11.30 -4.86 5.58
CA ALA A 131 -11.53 -3.50 5.13
C ALA A 131 -10.38 -3.04 4.22
N LEU A 132 -10.69 -2.17 3.26
CA LEU A 132 -9.73 -1.64 2.30
C LEU A 132 -10.03 -0.17 1.99
N GLU A 133 -9.01 0.66 2.15
CA GLU A 133 -8.95 1.96 1.48
C GLU A 133 -7.94 1.87 0.33
N LEU A 134 -8.41 2.10 -0.91
CA LEU A 134 -7.58 2.05 -2.11
C LEU A 134 -7.52 3.45 -2.74
N ALA A 135 -6.32 4.01 -2.86
CA ALA A 135 -6.06 5.24 -3.60
C ALA A 135 -5.24 4.95 -4.85
N ASN A 136 -5.73 5.35 -6.02
CA ASN A 136 -5.03 5.26 -7.30
C ASN A 136 -4.82 6.65 -7.87
N ALA A 137 -3.57 7.05 -8.06
CA ALA A 137 -3.17 8.33 -8.63
C ALA A 137 -2.28 8.13 -9.87
N GLY A 138 -2.77 8.47 -11.06
CA GLY A 138 -2.02 8.33 -12.31
C GLY A 138 -2.72 7.41 -13.32
N CYS A 139 -1.96 6.52 -13.97
CA CYS A 139 -2.45 5.72 -15.11
C CYS A 139 -2.35 4.21 -14.89
N GLY A 140 -2.55 3.77 -13.65
CA GLY A 140 -2.56 2.38 -13.22
C GLY A 140 -3.95 1.72 -13.23
N GLU A 141 -3.98 0.40 -13.24
CA GLU A 141 -5.20 -0.41 -13.16
C GLU A 141 -5.20 -1.24 -11.87
N TRP A 142 -6.34 -1.34 -11.19
CA TRP A 142 -6.48 -2.16 -9.99
C TRP A 142 -7.65 -3.15 -10.05
N THR A 143 -7.37 -4.42 -9.73
CA THR A 143 -8.42 -5.43 -9.48
C THR A 143 -8.57 -5.67 -7.98
N VAL A 144 -9.78 -5.50 -7.44
CA VAL A 144 -10.06 -5.69 -6.01
C VAL A 144 -10.98 -6.89 -5.82
N ALA A 145 -10.56 -7.86 -5.01
CA ALA A 145 -11.39 -9.00 -4.62
C ALA A 145 -12.42 -8.60 -3.54
N ASN A 146 -13.26 -9.54 -3.11
CA ASN A 146 -14.32 -9.28 -2.13
C ASN A 146 -13.76 -8.69 -0.81
N VAL A 147 -14.29 -7.53 -0.43
CA VAL A 147 -14.06 -6.87 0.86
C VAL A 147 -15.26 -7.13 1.77
N LYS A 148 -15.01 -7.61 3.00
CA LYS A 148 -16.08 -7.97 3.93
C LYS A 148 -16.82 -6.76 4.49
N GLY A 149 -16.08 -5.72 4.85
CA GLY A 149 -16.56 -4.51 5.48
C GLY A 149 -16.43 -3.31 4.54
N LYS A 150 -15.82 -2.24 5.05
CA LYS A 150 -15.67 -0.98 4.31
C LYS A 150 -14.70 -1.16 3.14
N LEU A 151 -15.16 -0.81 1.94
CA LEU A 151 -14.33 -0.50 0.78
C LEU A 151 -14.47 0.98 0.48
N GLU A 152 -13.35 1.70 0.50
CA GLU A 152 -13.26 3.08 0.02
C GLU A 152 -12.27 3.15 -1.14
N VAL A 153 -12.65 3.83 -2.22
CA VAL A 153 -11.82 3.96 -3.42
C VAL A 153 -11.73 5.43 -3.80
N SER A 154 -10.49 5.90 -3.96
CA SER A 154 -10.17 7.23 -4.45
C SER A 154 -9.35 7.14 -5.74
N GLN A 155 -9.88 7.70 -6.82
CA GLN A 155 -9.27 7.63 -8.16
C GLN A 155 -8.95 9.05 -8.64
N ALA A 156 -7.68 9.30 -8.95
CA ALA A 156 -7.21 10.56 -9.52
C ALA A 156 -6.32 10.28 -10.75
N GLY A 157 -6.80 10.59 -11.95
CA GLY A 157 -6.07 10.36 -13.20
C GLY A 157 -6.86 9.48 -14.17
N SER A 158 -6.14 8.79 -15.06
CA SER A 158 -6.73 8.00 -16.15
C SER A 158 -6.73 6.49 -15.88
N GLY A 159 -6.42 6.08 -14.64
CA GLY A 159 -6.44 4.69 -14.23
C GLY A 159 -7.84 4.09 -14.18
N ASN A 160 -7.90 2.75 -14.18
CA ASN A 160 -9.13 1.94 -14.14
C ASN A 160 -9.20 1.08 -12.87
#